data_AF-A0ABD6BRL9-F1
#
_entry.id   AF-A0ABD6BRL9-F1
#
_cell.length_a   1.000
_cell.length_b   1.000
_cell.length_c   1.000
_cell.angle_alpha   90.00
_cell.angle_beta   90.00
_cell.angle_gamma   90.00
#
_symmetry.space_group_name_H-M   'P 1'
#
loop_
_entity.id
_entity.type
_entity.pdbx_description
1 polymer ?
#
loop_
_entity_poly.entity_id
_entity_poly.type
_entity_poly.pdbx_seq_one_letter_code
_entity_poly.pdbx_strand_id
1 'polypeptide(L)'
;MRRDYFELDVTNVDWAEAGGAPAQPLVEIEFSGPEEMLRERLSDADGDLLAGEDVDVAFRLQEPLAGEGPAPGVVSVTNRVTGEYVLELNETADDVLRFIDAAREFGENDEDGGYRAVLSVDGEELVSYEKGTFLVYDADGEFLREESLIPPGVEL
;
A
#
# COMPACT_ATOMS: atom_id res chain seq x y z
N MET A 1 0.47 -16.53 0.16
CA MET A 1 -0.95 -16.81 0.48
C MET A 1 -1.76 -16.63 -0.80
N ARG A 2 -3.04 -17.01 -0.82
CA ARG A 2 -3.88 -16.75 -1.99
C ARG A 2 -4.31 -15.28 -1.99
N ARG A 3 -4.29 -14.61 -3.15
CA ARG A 3 -4.66 -13.19 -3.28
C ARG A 3 -6.13 -12.94 -2.96
N ASP A 4 -6.99 -13.91 -3.25
CA ASP A 4 -8.43 -13.88 -2.94
C ASP A 4 -8.77 -13.99 -1.44
N TYR A 5 -7.77 -14.01 -0.55
CA TYR A 5 -7.99 -13.92 0.89
C TYR A 5 -7.91 -12.49 1.43
N PHE A 6 -7.52 -11.53 0.59
CA PHE A 6 -7.38 -10.13 0.98
C PHE A 6 -8.44 -9.29 0.27
N GLU A 7 -9.13 -8.48 1.06
CA GLU A 7 -10.01 -7.41 0.58
C GLU A 7 -9.38 -6.07 0.99
N LEU A 8 -9.47 -5.07 0.11
CA LEU A 8 -8.88 -3.76 0.33
C LEU A 8 -9.98 -2.70 0.27
N ASP A 9 -10.02 -1.87 1.31
CA ASP A 9 -10.91 -0.73 1.43
C ASP A 9 -10.08 0.54 1.61
N VAL A 10 -10.47 1.61 0.92
CA VAL A 10 -9.79 2.90 0.98
C VAL A 10 -10.76 3.97 1.45
N THR A 11 -10.32 4.78 2.40
CA THR A 11 -11.06 5.93 2.90
C THR A 11 -10.18 7.18 2.90
N ASN A 12 -10.83 8.35 3.01
CA ASN A 12 -10.18 9.67 3.01
C ASN A 12 -9.37 9.97 1.75
N VAL A 13 -9.91 9.67 0.56
CA VAL A 13 -9.28 10.03 -0.74
C VAL A 13 -10.07 11.05 -1.54
N ASP A 14 -11.40 11.07 -1.41
CA ASP A 14 -12.28 11.92 -2.24
C ASP A 14 -12.05 13.42 -2.06
N TRP A 15 -11.50 13.85 -0.91
CA TRP A 15 -11.29 15.26 -0.62
C TRP A 15 -10.25 15.90 -1.53
N ALA A 16 -9.26 15.14 -2.03
CA ALA A 16 -8.19 15.64 -2.89
C ALA A 16 -8.76 16.14 -4.24
N GLU A 17 -9.68 15.37 -4.83
CA GLU A 17 -10.33 15.76 -6.08
C GLU A 17 -11.49 16.74 -5.88
N ALA A 18 -12.25 16.60 -4.78
CA ALA A 18 -13.45 17.39 -4.53
C ALA A 18 -13.15 18.75 -3.86
N GLY A 19 -11.92 19.01 -3.41
CA GLY A 19 -11.52 20.25 -2.73
C GLY A 19 -12.03 20.35 -1.28
N GLY A 20 -11.93 19.26 -0.53
CA GLY A 20 -12.34 19.15 0.87
C GLY A 20 -11.27 19.55 1.89
N ALA A 21 -11.59 19.42 3.18
CA ALA A 21 -10.56 19.52 4.22
C ALA A 21 -9.63 18.29 4.12
N PRO A 22 -8.28 18.48 4.15
CA PRO A 22 -7.35 17.37 4.12
C PRO A 22 -7.62 16.36 5.25
N ALA A 23 -7.67 15.08 4.88
CA ALA A 23 -7.81 13.97 5.80
C ALA A 23 -6.83 12.87 5.40
N GLN A 24 -6.15 12.27 6.37
CA GLN A 24 -5.12 11.27 6.08
C GLN A 24 -5.73 10.06 5.35
N PRO A 25 -5.23 9.71 4.16
CA PRO A 25 -5.66 8.50 3.45
C PRO A 25 -5.41 7.26 4.29
N LEU A 26 -6.41 6.38 4.32
CA LEU A 26 -6.38 5.14 5.06
C LEU A 26 -6.67 4.00 4.09
N VAL A 27 -5.78 3.01 4.08
CA VAL A 27 -6.02 1.71 3.44
C VAL A 27 -6.20 0.65 4.52
N GLU A 28 -7.33 -0.03 4.49
CA GLU A 28 -7.67 -1.15 5.36
C GLU A 28 -7.63 -2.43 4.52
N ILE A 29 -6.85 -3.40 4.95
CA ILE A 29 -6.73 -4.71 4.31
C ILE A 29 -7.31 -5.74 5.26
N GLU A 30 -8.38 -6.41 4.87
CA GLU A 30 -9.00 -7.48 5.64
C GLU A 30 -8.51 -8.83 5.12
N PHE A 31 -8.03 -9.70 6.02
CA PHE A 31 -7.57 -11.03 5.69
C PHE A 31 -8.52 -12.11 6.22
N SER A 32 -9.15 -12.83 5.29
CA SER A 32 -10.12 -13.90 5.60
C SER A 32 -9.51 -15.32 5.61
N GLY A 33 -8.18 -15.45 5.74
CA GLY A 33 -7.47 -16.72 5.79
C GLY A 33 -7.03 -17.14 7.21
N PRO A 34 -6.24 -18.21 7.36
CA PRO A 34 -5.74 -18.63 8.67
C PRO A 34 -4.76 -17.60 9.26
N GLU A 35 -5.14 -16.94 10.35
CA GLU A 35 -4.37 -15.88 11.02
C GLU A 35 -2.89 -16.22 11.24
N GLU A 36 -2.60 -17.47 11.66
CA GLU A 36 -1.24 -17.94 11.92
C GLU A 36 -0.33 -17.82 10.69
N MET A 37 -0.87 -18.02 9.48
CA MET A 37 -0.10 -17.88 8.24
C MET A 37 0.29 -16.42 7.97
N LEU A 38 -0.61 -15.48 8.29
CA LEU A 38 -0.35 -14.06 8.10
C LEU A 38 0.63 -13.56 9.16
N ARG A 39 0.45 -13.96 10.42
CA ARG A 39 1.37 -13.66 11.52
C ARG A 39 2.79 -14.17 11.20
N GLU A 40 2.94 -15.40 10.73
CA GLU A 40 4.26 -15.94 10.37
C GLU A 40 4.98 -15.06 9.33
N ARG A 41 4.25 -14.46 8.38
CA ARG A 41 4.84 -13.57 7.37
C ARG A 41 5.09 -12.15 7.85
N LEU A 42 4.34 -11.71 8.85
CA LEU A 42 4.51 -10.43 9.51
C LEU A 42 5.48 -10.49 10.68
N SER A 43 6.03 -11.66 11.00
CA SER A 43 6.98 -11.79 12.10
C SER A 43 8.42 -11.70 11.60
N ASP A 44 9.27 -11.07 12.39
CA ASP A 44 10.72 -11.08 12.22
C ASP A 44 11.35 -12.39 12.74
N ALA A 45 12.69 -12.43 12.79
CA ALA A 45 13.43 -13.60 13.26
C ALA A 45 13.28 -13.89 14.76
N ASP A 46 12.89 -12.90 15.56
CA ASP A 46 12.64 -13.02 17.00
C ASP A 46 11.17 -13.37 17.30
N GLY A 47 10.30 -13.29 16.28
CA GLY A 47 8.87 -13.61 16.35
C GLY A 47 7.99 -12.38 16.59
N ASP A 48 8.58 -11.18 16.68
CA ASP A 48 7.87 -9.92 16.85
C ASP A 48 7.31 -9.45 15.50
N LEU A 49 6.21 -8.70 15.52
CA LEU A 49 5.63 -8.15 14.29
C LEU A 49 6.57 -7.10 13.68
N LEU A 50 6.73 -7.14 12.35
CA LEU A 50 7.53 -6.19 11.58
C LEU A 50 7.08 -4.76 11.85
N ALA A 51 8.03 -3.85 12.02
CA ALA A 51 7.74 -2.44 12.11
C ALA A 51 7.39 -1.86 10.73
N GLY A 52 6.78 -0.66 10.71
CA GLY A 52 6.43 0.01 9.46
C GLY A 52 7.63 0.32 8.55
N GLU A 53 8.83 0.44 9.14
CA GLU A 53 10.09 0.60 8.41
C GLU A 53 10.66 -0.72 7.86
N ASP A 54 10.19 -1.86 8.33
CA ASP A 54 10.63 -3.19 7.87
C ASP A 54 9.72 -3.76 6.78
N VAL A 55 8.71 -3.00 6.36
CA VAL A 55 7.81 -3.35 5.26
C VAL A 55 7.83 -2.32 4.14
N ASP A 56 7.76 -2.77 2.90
CA ASP A 56 7.59 -1.93 1.72
C ASP A 56 6.25 -2.20 1.04
N VAL A 57 5.59 -1.13 0.60
CA VAL A 57 4.33 -1.21 -0.14
C VAL A 57 4.59 -0.77 -1.57
N ALA A 58 4.17 -1.61 -2.51
CA ALA A 58 4.34 -1.34 -3.93
C ALA A 58 3.13 -1.79 -4.74
N PHE A 59 2.92 -1.13 -5.87
CA PHE A 59 1.96 -1.52 -6.89
C PHE A 59 2.71 -1.83 -8.19
N ARG A 60 2.44 -2.99 -8.76
CA ARG A 60 2.95 -3.38 -10.08
C ARG A 60 1.81 -3.52 -11.06
N LEU A 61 1.85 -2.72 -12.11
CA LEU A 61 0.94 -2.83 -13.24
C LEU A 61 1.10 -4.18 -13.94
N GLN A 62 0.00 -4.76 -14.40
CA GLN A 62 0.03 -5.93 -15.29
C GLN A 62 -0.13 -5.51 -16.76
N GLU A 63 -0.65 -4.31 -16.99
CA GLU A 63 -0.85 -3.73 -18.32
C GLU A 63 -0.48 -2.23 -18.31
N PRO A 64 -0.13 -1.63 -19.46
CA PRO A 64 0.19 -0.20 -19.52
C PRO A 64 -1.01 0.69 -19.17
N LEU A 65 -0.74 1.83 -18.51
CA LEU A 65 -1.75 2.83 -18.15
C LEU A 65 -2.50 3.43 -19.36
N ALA A 66 -1.86 3.50 -20.53
CA ALA A 66 -2.43 4.09 -21.75
C ALA A 66 -3.44 3.17 -22.48
N GLY A 67 -3.91 2.10 -21.83
CA GLY A 67 -4.84 1.12 -22.39
C GLY A 67 -6.31 1.57 -22.43
N GLU A 68 -7.18 0.66 -22.89
CA GLU A 68 -8.63 0.86 -22.85
C GLU A 68 -9.20 0.38 -21.51
N GLY A 69 -9.51 1.32 -20.61
CA GLY A 69 -10.08 1.05 -19.28
C GLY A 69 -9.03 1.02 -18.15
N PRO A 70 -9.45 0.76 -16.90
CA PRO A 70 -8.55 0.75 -15.76
C PRO A 70 -7.53 -0.38 -15.88
N ALA A 71 -6.23 -0.05 -15.84
CA ALA A 71 -5.18 -1.04 -15.95
C ALA A 71 -5.14 -1.90 -14.66
N PRO A 72 -5.20 -3.25 -14.76
CA PRO A 72 -5.06 -4.10 -13.59
C PRO A 72 -3.63 -4.08 -13.07
N GLY A 73 -3.47 -4.29 -11.77
CA GLY A 73 -2.17 -4.47 -11.14
C GLY A 73 -2.25 -5.26 -9.84
N VAL A 74 -1.11 -5.30 -9.15
CA VAL A 74 -0.94 -6.03 -7.91
C VAL A 74 -0.36 -5.10 -6.86
N VAL A 75 -1.09 -4.90 -5.78
CA VAL A 75 -0.53 -4.29 -4.56
C VAL A 75 0.19 -5.39 -3.78
N SER A 76 1.39 -5.09 -3.33
CA SER A 76 2.23 -6.02 -2.57
C SER A 76 2.78 -5.33 -1.33
N VAL A 77 2.84 -6.10 -0.24
CA VAL A 77 3.59 -5.75 0.97
C VAL A 77 4.74 -6.73 1.09
N THR A 78 5.95 -6.22 1.23
CA THR A 78 7.19 -7.01 1.24
C THR A 78 7.95 -6.74 2.52
N ASN A 79 8.53 -7.77 3.14
CA ASN A 79 9.51 -7.61 4.19
C ASN A 79 10.78 -7.00 3.58
N ARG A 80 11.13 -5.77 3.95
CA ARG A 80 12.27 -5.02 3.40
C ARG A 80 13.60 -5.73 3.63
N VAL A 81 13.74 -6.40 4.77
CA VAL A 81 14.99 -7.05 5.18
C VAL A 81 15.23 -8.34 4.40
N THR A 82 14.19 -9.15 4.20
CA THR A 82 14.31 -10.46 3.53
C THR A 82 13.96 -10.43 2.04
N GLY A 83 13.21 -9.42 1.60
CA GLY A 83 12.62 -9.34 0.26
C GLY A 83 11.43 -10.28 0.05
N GLU A 84 10.92 -10.93 1.10
CA GLU A 84 9.81 -11.87 1.00
C GLU A 84 8.46 -11.15 0.98
N TYR A 85 7.55 -11.63 0.13
CA TYR A 85 6.17 -11.13 0.13
C TYR A 85 5.44 -11.52 1.41
N VAL A 86 4.93 -10.50 2.10
CA VAL A 86 3.97 -10.62 3.19
C VAL A 86 2.60 -10.92 2.60
N LEU A 87 2.11 -10.06 1.71
CA LEU A 87 0.84 -10.25 1.02
C LEU A 87 0.86 -9.65 -0.38
N GLU A 88 -0.08 -10.10 -1.20
CA GLU A 88 -0.38 -9.57 -2.52
C GLU A 88 -1.89 -9.60 -2.74
N LEU A 89 -2.43 -8.57 -3.38
CA LEU A 89 -3.83 -8.47 -3.78
C LEU A 89 -3.95 -7.75 -5.12
N ASN A 90 -5.03 -8.01 -5.87
CA ASN A 90 -5.23 -7.37 -7.17
C ASN A 90 -6.00 -6.06 -6.97
N GLU A 91 -5.59 -5.01 -7.66
CA GLU A 91 -6.29 -3.72 -7.68
C GLU A 91 -6.26 -3.09 -9.07
N THR A 92 -7.04 -2.03 -9.25
CA THR A 92 -6.97 -1.19 -10.45
C THR A 92 -5.96 -0.05 -10.27
N ALA A 93 -5.32 0.35 -11.35
CA ALA A 93 -4.41 1.49 -11.35
C ALA A 93 -5.13 2.79 -10.96
N ASP A 94 -6.35 3.01 -11.44
CA ASP A 94 -7.12 4.21 -11.15
C ASP A 94 -7.33 4.40 -9.64
N ASP A 95 -7.71 3.34 -8.93
CA ASP A 95 -7.93 3.40 -7.48
C ASP A 95 -6.62 3.63 -6.71
N VAL A 96 -5.53 2.95 -7.10
CA VAL A 96 -4.22 3.09 -6.46
C VAL A 96 -3.60 4.48 -6.71
N LEU A 97 -3.66 4.98 -7.93
CA LEU A 97 -3.11 6.30 -8.28
C LEU A 97 -3.90 7.41 -7.59
N ARG A 98 -5.23 7.29 -7.52
CA ARG A 98 -6.08 8.20 -6.75
C ARG A 98 -5.71 8.23 -5.26
N PHE A 99 -5.42 7.08 -4.68
CA PHE A 99 -4.92 6.98 -3.31
C PHE A 99 -3.55 7.66 -3.13
N ILE A 100 -2.61 7.41 -4.04
CA ILE A 100 -1.28 8.02 -4.02
C ILE A 100 -1.36 9.54 -4.12
N ASP A 101 -2.22 10.08 -4.99
CA ASP A 101 -2.40 11.52 -5.14
C ASP A 101 -2.96 12.16 -3.87
N ALA A 102 -3.96 11.54 -3.23
CA ALA A 102 -4.48 12.01 -1.95
C ALA A 102 -3.40 11.97 -0.84
N ALA A 103 -2.56 10.93 -0.83
CA ALA A 103 -1.47 10.79 0.15
C ALA A 103 -0.37 11.81 -0.08
N ARG A 104 -0.08 12.12 -1.34
CA ARG A 104 0.88 13.16 -1.74
C ARG A 104 0.40 14.53 -1.29
N GLU A 105 -0.84 14.89 -1.58
CA GLU A 105 -1.43 16.19 -1.18
C GLU A 105 -1.54 16.32 0.34
N PHE A 106 -1.85 15.22 1.04
CA PHE A 106 -1.86 15.21 2.51
C PHE A 106 -0.47 15.49 3.08
N GLY A 107 0.55 14.78 2.59
CA GLY A 107 1.94 14.94 3.04
C GLY A 107 2.59 16.28 2.71
N GLU A 108 2.03 17.09 1.80
CA GLU A 108 2.47 18.48 1.63
C GLU A 108 2.12 19.36 2.85
N ASN A 109 1.13 18.96 3.63
CA ASN A 109 0.60 19.70 4.77
C ASN A 109 1.01 19.12 6.13
N ASP A 110 1.60 17.92 6.17
CA ASP A 110 1.97 17.20 7.38
C ASP A 110 3.40 16.63 7.27
N GLU A 111 4.25 16.91 8.26
CA GLU A 111 5.67 16.52 8.26
C GLU A 111 5.88 15.03 8.57
N ASP A 112 4.87 14.35 9.13
CA ASP A 112 4.99 12.98 9.67
C ASP A 112 4.36 11.87 8.81
N GLY A 113 3.61 12.15 7.72
CA GLY A 113 2.97 11.05 6.99
C GLY A 113 2.25 11.36 5.68
N GLY A 114 2.27 10.37 4.79
CA GLY A 114 1.46 10.35 3.56
C GLY A 114 0.16 9.58 3.73
N TYR A 115 0.19 8.38 4.34
CA TYR A 115 -0.99 7.54 4.54
C TYR A 115 -0.82 6.55 5.70
N ARG A 116 -1.95 6.02 6.18
CA ARG A 116 -1.99 4.92 7.15
C ARG A 116 -2.43 3.63 6.47
N ALA A 117 -1.75 2.52 6.77
CA ALA A 117 -2.14 1.18 6.34
C ALA A 117 -2.51 0.33 7.57
N VAL A 118 -3.67 -0.31 7.53
CA VAL A 118 -4.16 -1.19 8.59
C VAL A 118 -4.38 -2.57 7.99
N LEU A 119 -3.94 -3.59 8.70
CA LEU A 119 -4.18 -4.99 8.34
C LEU A 119 -4.94 -5.66 9.46
N SER A 120 -6.09 -6.24 9.12
CA SER A 120 -7.04 -6.82 10.06
C SER A 120 -7.32 -8.28 9.73
N VAL A 121 -7.73 -9.04 10.74
CA VAL A 121 -8.17 -10.43 10.62
C VAL A 121 -9.47 -10.58 11.40
N ASP A 122 -10.52 -11.08 10.74
CA ASP A 122 -11.86 -11.21 11.30
C ASP A 122 -12.40 -9.88 11.89
N GLY A 123 -11.99 -8.75 11.29
CA GLY A 123 -12.35 -7.39 11.73
C GLY A 123 -11.58 -6.87 12.95
N GLU A 124 -10.56 -7.58 13.43
CA GLU A 124 -9.66 -7.13 14.49
C GLU A 124 -8.33 -6.63 13.89
N GLU A 125 -7.89 -5.41 14.25
CA GLU A 125 -6.61 -4.85 13.82
C GLU A 125 -5.46 -5.75 14.32
N LEU A 126 -4.70 -6.31 13.37
CA LEU A 126 -3.49 -7.07 13.66
C LEU A 126 -2.27 -6.15 13.77
N VAL A 127 -2.14 -5.23 12.82
CA VAL A 127 -1.04 -4.25 12.78
C VAL A 127 -1.46 -2.99 12.00
N SER A 128 -0.89 -1.84 12.36
CA SER A 128 -1.03 -0.61 11.59
C SER A 128 0.30 0.10 11.40
N TYR A 129 0.45 0.75 10.24
CA TYR A 129 1.65 1.43 9.81
C TYR A 129 1.36 2.84 9.32
N GLU A 130 2.14 3.81 9.79
CA GLU A 130 2.28 5.12 9.17
C GLU A 130 3.32 5.02 8.05
N LYS A 131 2.95 5.45 6.84
CA LYS A 131 3.79 5.30 5.65
C LYS A 131 3.86 6.59 4.85
N GLY A 132 5.05 6.88 4.35
CA GLY A 132 5.30 8.00 3.42
C GLY A 132 5.76 7.54 2.04
N THR A 133 6.01 6.25 1.83
CA THR A 133 6.53 5.70 0.57
C THR A 133 5.56 4.66 0.02
N PHE A 134 5.22 4.79 -1.26
CA PHE A 134 4.46 3.82 -2.03
C PHE A 134 5.06 3.77 -3.44
N LEU A 135 5.61 2.62 -3.83
CA LEU A 135 6.37 2.49 -5.08
C LEU A 135 5.49 1.94 -6.21
N VAL A 136 5.58 2.52 -7.39
CA VAL A 136 4.84 2.07 -8.58
C VAL A 136 5.82 1.54 -9.63
N TYR A 137 5.49 0.39 -10.19
CA TYR A 137 6.24 -0.27 -11.26
C TYR A 137 5.32 -0.63 -12.42
N ASP A 138 5.88 -0.63 -13.63
CA ASP A 138 5.17 -1.13 -14.80
C ASP A 138 5.18 -2.67 -14.89
N ALA A 139 4.59 -3.20 -15.97
CA ALA A 139 4.51 -4.63 -16.23
C ALA A 139 5.88 -5.29 -16.44
N ASP A 140 6.87 -4.56 -16.95
CA ASP A 140 8.24 -5.02 -17.15
C ASP A 140 9.09 -4.91 -15.88
N GLY A 141 8.57 -4.23 -14.84
CA GLY A 141 9.24 -3.99 -13.57
C GLY A 141 10.08 -2.72 -13.57
N GLU A 142 9.90 -1.83 -14.55
CA GLU A 142 10.53 -0.51 -14.53
C GLU A 142 9.85 0.39 -13.50
N PHE A 143 10.66 1.14 -12.75
CA PHE A 143 10.18 2.02 -11.70
C PHE A 143 9.57 3.30 -12.27
N LEU A 144 8.31 3.56 -11.92
CA LEU A 144 7.54 4.72 -12.33
C LEU A 144 7.59 5.81 -11.25
N ARG A 145 8.64 6.63 -11.31
CA ARG A 145 8.89 7.66 -10.28
C ARG A 145 7.77 8.69 -10.15
N GLU A 146 7.20 9.15 -11.26
CA GLU A 146 6.16 10.19 -11.28
C GLU A 146 4.85 9.68 -10.66
N GLU A 147 4.58 8.39 -10.78
CA GLU A 147 3.40 7.72 -10.24
C GLU A 147 3.59 7.27 -8.78
N SER A 148 4.80 7.37 -8.23
CA SER A 148 5.13 6.90 -6.89
C SER A 148 4.95 7.99 -5.82
N LEU A 149 4.65 7.57 -4.60
CA LEU A 149 4.76 8.40 -3.40
C LEU A 149 6.15 8.22 -2.81
N ILE A 150 6.93 9.31 -2.73
CA ILE A 150 8.29 9.29 -2.18
C ILE A 150 8.45 10.53 -1.29
N PRO A 151 8.81 10.38 -0.01
CA PRO A 151 9.08 11.51 0.86
C PRO A 151 10.25 12.36 0.34
N PRO A 152 10.23 13.69 0.57
CA PRO A 152 11.37 14.54 0.23
C PRO A 152 12.63 14.09 0.99
N GLY A 153 13.72 13.82 0.26
CA GLY A 153 15.01 13.44 0.84
C GLY A 153 15.31 11.93 0.85
N VAL A 154 14.40 11.08 0.37
CA VAL A 154 14.69 9.67 0.11
C VAL A 154 15.36 9.52 -1.26
N GLU A 155 16.60 9.01 -1.28
CA GLU A 155 17.25 8.51 -2.51
C GLU A 155 16.96 7.00 -2.63
N LEU A 156 16.40 6.60 -3.77
CA LEU A 156 16.14 5.20 -4.15
C LEU A 156 17.32 4.63 -4.94
#